data_AF-A0A7S1QNC8-F1
#
_entry.id   AF-A0A7S1QNC8-F1
#
_cell.length_a   1.000
_cell.length_b   1.000
_cell.length_c   1.000
_cell.angle_alpha   90.00
_cell.angle_beta   90.00
_cell.angle_gamma   90.00
#
_symmetry.space_group_name_H-M   'P 1'
#
loop_
_entity.id
_entity.type
_entity.pdbx_description
1 polymer ?
#
loop_
_entity_poly.entity_id
_entity_poly.type
_entity_poly.pdbx_seq_one_letter_code
_entity_poly.pdbx_strand_id
1 'polypeptide(L)'
;ELTAEAAVRQRQTPSSPSSSSPRHSSAPVVQFSQFLNLVGEQDEVAVVEVIRTGNLTGATQVWYSTMDISAVAGTSYTATSGTLLFSPGEQSKYIQVPISDNDRWDATLEFKVHLHAHPLVNAKLDSGLWHARVKLIDSSAFPTGTFEAQLKATPSKIAEVPAFSLLREYVGFNLADPAVRS
;
A
#
# COMPACT_ATOMS: atom_id res chain seq x y z
N GLU A 1 51.86 -33.63 -66.01
CA GLU A 1 50.89 -34.12 -65.01
C GLU A 1 51.12 -33.30 -63.73
N LEU A 2 50.32 -32.29 -63.36
CA LEU A 2 48.94 -32.37 -62.81
C LEU A 2 48.90 -33.51 -61.75
N THR A 3 48.75 -33.31 -60.43
CA THR A 3 48.03 -32.28 -59.67
C THR A 3 48.47 -32.35 -58.19
N ALA A 4 48.51 -31.21 -57.50
CA ALA A 4 48.67 -31.10 -56.06
C ALA A 4 47.33 -31.27 -55.35
N GLU A 5 47.25 -32.02 -54.25
CA GLU A 5 46.16 -31.88 -53.27
C GLU A 5 46.67 -31.93 -51.84
N ALA A 6 46.66 -30.74 -51.23
CA ALA A 6 46.88 -30.51 -49.81
C ALA A 6 45.55 -30.74 -49.07
N ALA A 7 45.50 -31.74 -48.19
CA ALA A 7 44.36 -31.98 -47.31
C ALA A 7 44.38 -31.02 -46.12
N VAL A 8 43.68 -29.89 -46.25
CA VAL A 8 43.35 -28.96 -45.16
C VAL A 8 42.33 -29.62 -44.24
N ARG A 9 42.76 -30.07 -43.05
CA ARG A 9 41.84 -30.43 -41.95
C ARG A 9 41.21 -29.14 -41.39
N GLN A 10 40.00 -28.83 -41.85
CA GLN A 10 39.15 -27.86 -41.17
C GLN A 10 38.79 -28.39 -39.77
N ARG A 11 39.29 -27.72 -38.73
CA ARG A 11 38.68 -27.77 -37.39
C ARG A 11 37.33 -27.09 -37.49
N GLN A 12 36.27 -27.86 -37.68
CA GLN A 12 34.91 -27.39 -37.42
C GLN A 12 34.76 -27.29 -35.90
N THR A 13 34.86 -26.08 -35.39
CA THR A 13 34.29 -25.74 -34.08
C THR A 13 32.79 -25.97 -34.18
N PRO A 14 32.14 -26.68 -33.25
CA PRO A 14 30.68 -26.72 -33.23
C PRO A 14 30.18 -25.31 -32.93
N SER A 15 29.70 -24.61 -33.96
CA SER A 15 28.92 -23.40 -33.78
C SER A 15 27.65 -23.81 -33.05
N SER A 16 27.56 -23.48 -31.77
CA SER A 16 26.33 -23.60 -31.00
C SER A 16 25.20 -22.93 -31.79
N PRO A 17 24.06 -23.59 -32.01
CA PRO A 17 22.90 -22.89 -32.56
C PRO A 17 22.55 -21.81 -31.56
N SER A 18 22.68 -20.55 -31.96
CA SER A 18 22.07 -19.42 -31.26
C SER A 18 20.56 -19.62 -31.36
N SER A 19 20.00 -20.39 -30.44
CA SER A 19 18.57 -20.40 -30.17
C SER A 19 18.21 -19.00 -29.70
N SER A 20 17.81 -18.16 -30.65
CA SER A 20 17.01 -16.99 -30.33
C SER A 20 15.66 -17.53 -29.85
N SER A 21 15.63 -18.03 -28.61
CA SER A 21 14.37 -18.14 -27.89
C SER A 21 13.71 -16.77 -28.01
N PRO A 22 12.45 -16.67 -28.49
CA PRO A 22 11.74 -15.41 -28.39
C PRO A 22 11.83 -15.03 -26.92
N ARG A 23 12.40 -13.86 -26.61
CA ARG A 23 12.50 -13.36 -25.23
C ARG A 23 11.17 -13.66 -24.58
N HIS A 24 11.12 -14.63 -23.68
CA HIS A 24 9.88 -14.97 -22.99
C HIS A 24 9.48 -13.67 -22.31
N SER A 25 8.45 -12.99 -22.85
CA SER A 25 7.91 -11.81 -22.19
C SER A 25 7.40 -12.34 -20.86
N SER A 26 8.14 -12.13 -19.78
CA SER A 26 7.72 -12.60 -18.47
C SER A 26 6.32 -12.08 -18.21
N ALA A 27 5.47 -12.91 -17.61
CA ALA A 27 4.11 -12.50 -17.25
C ALA A 27 4.14 -11.13 -16.54
N PRO A 28 3.20 -10.22 -16.84
CA PRO A 28 3.14 -8.91 -16.21
C PRO A 28 3.09 -9.04 -14.69
N VAL A 29 3.68 -8.10 -13.98
CA VAL A 29 3.70 -8.10 -12.52
C VAL A 29 2.78 -7.00 -12.02
N VAL A 30 1.86 -7.33 -11.13
CA VAL A 30 1.01 -6.36 -10.43
C VAL A 30 1.44 -6.26 -8.98
N GLN A 31 1.59 -5.04 -8.49
CA GLN A 31 2.07 -4.73 -7.14
C GLN A 31 1.59 -3.36 -6.68
N PHE A 32 1.68 -3.08 -5.39
CA PHE A 32 1.54 -1.71 -4.89
C PHE A 32 2.77 -0.87 -5.28
N SER A 33 2.58 0.44 -5.48
CA SER A 33 3.74 1.34 -5.73
C SER A 33 4.63 1.50 -4.51
N GLN A 34 4.07 1.31 -3.31
CA GLN A 34 4.77 1.38 -2.03
C GLN A 34 4.19 0.41 -0.99
N PHE A 35 5.03 0.01 -0.03
CA PHE A 35 4.62 -0.91 1.03
C PHE A 35 3.81 -0.22 2.15
N LEU A 36 3.93 1.10 2.30
CA LEU A 36 3.34 1.88 3.38
C LEU A 36 2.81 3.20 2.84
N ASN A 37 1.56 3.52 3.18
CA ASN A 37 0.92 4.80 2.94
C ASN A 37 0.67 5.46 4.30
N LEU A 38 1.07 6.72 4.46
CA LEU A 38 0.74 7.54 5.62
C LEU A 38 -0.44 8.42 5.21
N VAL A 39 -1.53 8.34 5.96
CA VAL A 39 -2.78 9.06 5.69
C VAL A 39 -3.21 9.70 6.98
N GLY A 40 -3.51 10.99 6.98
CA GLY A 40 -4.10 11.62 8.17
C GLY A 40 -5.58 11.28 8.25
N GLU A 41 -6.16 11.24 9.44
CA GLU A 41 -7.60 10.93 9.58
C GLU A 41 -8.49 12.01 8.94
N GLN A 42 -8.00 13.25 8.88
CA GLN A 42 -8.67 14.33 8.12
C GLN A 42 -8.68 14.10 6.61
N ASP A 43 -7.81 13.21 6.10
CA ASP A 43 -7.81 12.80 4.70
C ASP A 43 -8.92 11.75 4.57
N GLU A 44 -10.15 12.21 4.32
CA GLU A 44 -11.40 11.42 4.22
C GLU A 44 -11.27 10.15 3.35
N VAL A 45 -10.26 10.09 2.48
CA VAL A 45 -9.97 8.95 1.61
C VAL A 45 -8.47 8.66 1.57
N ALA A 46 -8.10 7.42 1.90
CA ALA A 46 -6.79 6.88 1.60
C ALA A 46 -6.71 6.44 0.13
N VAL A 47 -5.77 7.00 -0.61
CA VAL A 47 -5.51 6.64 -2.02
C VAL A 47 -4.30 5.73 -2.10
N VAL A 48 -4.52 4.47 -2.47
CA VAL A 48 -3.46 3.45 -2.59
C VAL A 48 -3.25 3.11 -4.06
N GLU A 49 -2.05 3.37 -4.57
CA GLU A 49 -1.71 3.11 -5.97
C GLU A 49 -1.22 1.68 -6.19
N VAL A 50 -1.75 1.07 -7.25
CA VAL A 50 -1.36 -0.26 -7.75
C VAL A 50 -0.76 -0.08 -9.13
N ILE A 51 0.44 -0.62 -9.32
CA ILE A 51 1.18 -0.56 -10.58
C ILE A 51 1.29 -1.92 -11.25
N ARG A 52 1.27 -1.91 -12.58
CA ARG A 52 1.49 -3.06 -13.46
C ARG A 52 2.75 -2.83 -14.29
N THR A 53 3.68 -3.77 -14.23
CA THR A 53 4.95 -3.70 -14.97
C THR A 53 5.15 -4.91 -15.88
N GLY A 54 6.09 -4.82 -16.82
CA GLY A 54 6.37 -5.88 -17.79
C GLY A 54 5.56 -5.74 -19.08
N ASN A 55 4.95 -6.83 -19.55
CA ASN A 55 4.20 -6.81 -20.81
C ASN A 55 2.83 -6.15 -20.64
N LEU A 56 2.57 -5.04 -21.35
CA LEU A 56 1.32 -4.28 -21.22
C LEU A 56 0.34 -4.52 -22.36
N THR A 57 0.61 -5.45 -23.29
CA THR A 57 -0.24 -5.62 -24.49
C THR A 57 -1.60 -6.24 -24.17
N GLY A 58 -1.71 -7.05 -23.12
CA GLY A 58 -2.96 -7.68 -22.69
C GLY A 58 -3.71 -6.87 -21.63
N ALA A 59 -5.01 -7.16 -21.47
CA ALA A 59 -5.76 -6.72 -20.30
C ALA A 59 -5.39 -7.60 -19.09
N THR A 60 -5.25 -6.98 -17.92
CA THR A 60 -4.92 -7.65 -16.65
C THR A 60 -6.01 -7.36 -15.63
N GLN A 61 -6.38 -8.37 -14.85
CA GLN A 61 -7.40 -8.24 -13.81
C GLN A 61 -6.85 -8.73 -12.47
N VAL A 62 -7.03 -7.96 -11.39
CA VAL A 62 -6.65 -8.37 -10.03
C VAL A 62 -7.76 -8.02 -9.04
N TRP A 63 -8.06 -8.93 -8.11
CA TRP A 63 -8.96 -8.67 -6.99
C TRP A 63 -8.20 -8.10 -5.79
N TYR A 64 -8.83 -7.19 -5.04
CA TYR A 64 -8.28 -6.61 -3.83
C TYR A 64 -9.29 -6.56 -2.68
N SER A 65 -8.80 -6.51 -1.45
CA SER A 65 -9.62 -6.22 -0.26
C SER A 65 -8.81 -5.55 0.83
N THR A 66 -9.49 -4.79 1.69
CA THR A 66 -8.94 -4.31 2.95
C THR A 66 -9.00 -5.38 4.04
N MET A 67 -8.16 -5.27 5.07
CA MET A 67 -8.22 -6.12 6.26
C MET A 67 -7.69 -5.38 7.49
N ASP A 68 -8.34 -5.63 8.62
CA ASP A 68 -8.04 -5.01 9.92
C ASP A 68 -6.66 -5.42 10.47
N ILE A 69 -6.02 -4.50 11.19
CA ILE A 69 -4.87 -4.77 12.07
C ILE A 69 -5.11 -4.12 13.43
N SER A 70 -4.89 -2.81 13.55
CA SER A 70 -5.27 -2.01 14.73
C SER A 70 -6.36 -0.98 14.40
N ALA A 71 -6.39 -0.49 13.17
CA ALA A 71 -7.56 0.17 12.61
C ALA A 71 -8.61 -0.90 12.27
N VAL A 72 -9.85 -0.66 12.66
CA VAL A 72 -10.97 -1.59 12.51
C VAL A 72 -11.99 -1.03 11.51
N ALA A 73 -12.46 -1.90 10.60
CA ALA A 73 -13.49 -1.52 9.65
C ALA A 73 -14.80 -1.12 10.36
N GLY A 74 -15.41 -0.04 9.91
CA GLY A 74 -16.63 0.55 10.48
C GLY A 74 -16.38 1.57 11.58
N THR A 75 -15.18 1.60 12.19
CA THR A 75 -14.80 2.63 13.17
C THR A 75 -13.71 3.54 12.65
N SER A 76 -12.65 2.99 12.05
CA SER A 76 -11.48 3.76 11.59
C SER A 76 -11.45 3.93 10.06
N TYR A 77 -12.05 3.00 9.31
CA TYR A 77 -12.14 3.06 7.86
C TYR A 77 -13.33 2.23 7.36
N THR A 78 -13.75 2.43 6.11
CA THR A 78 -14.78 1.58 5.49
C THR A 78 -14.15 0.41 4.74
N ALA A 79 -14.55 -0.82 5.11
CA ALA A 79 -14.08 -2.02 4.41
C ALA A 79 -14.35 -1.92 2.90
N THR A 80 -13.30 -2.02 2.10
CA THR A 80 -13.35 -1.84 0.66
C THR A 80 -12.77 -3.06 -0.04
N SER A 81 -13.46 -3.55 -1.06
CA SER A 81 -12.98 -4.65 -1.90
C SER A 81 -13.48 -4.48 -3.32
N GLY A 82 -12.79 -5.08 -4.28
CA GLY A 82 -13.17 -4.94 -5.68
C GLY A 82 -12.15 -5.51 -6.65
N THR A 83 -12.38 -5.22 -7.92
CA THR A 83 -11.51 -5.66 -9.01
C THR A 83 -10.89 -4.47 -9.72
N LEU A 84 -9.58 -4.51 -9.91
CA LEU A 84 -8.88 -3.59 -10.80
C LEU A 84 -8.72 -4.24 -12.17
N LEU A 85 -9.21 -3.57 -13.21
CA LEU A 85 -9.05 -3.96 -14.60
C LEU A 85 -8.09 -2.98 -15.30
N PHE A 86 -6.90 -3.46 -15.63
CA PHE A 86 -5.93 -2.71 -16.43
C PHE A 86 -6.20 -2.96 -17.91
N SER A 87 -6.54 -1.91 -18.66
CA SER A 87 -6.62 -1.98 -20.12
C SER A 87 -5.23 -2.19 -20.75
N PRO A 88 -5.14 -2.66 -22.01
CA PRO A 88 -3.87 -2.67 -22.73
C PRO A 88 -3.15 -1.32 -22.66
N GLY A 89 -1.87 -1.32 -22.29
CA GLY A 89 -1.05 -0.12 -22.11
C GLY A 89 -1.17 0.58 -20.75
N GLU A 90 -2.19 0.27 -19.94
CA GLU A 90 -2.41 0.91 -18.64
C GLU A 90 -1.43 0.40 -17.58
N GLN A 91 -0.78 1.31 -16.84
CA GLN A 91 0.27 0.96 -15.88
C GLN A 91 -0.11 1.18 -14.43
N SER A 92 -1.08 2.04 -14.14
CA SER A 92 -1.49 2.35 -12.77
C SER A 92 -3.00 2.32 -12.59
N LYS A 93 -3.42 1.97 -11.39
CA LYS A 93 -4.79 2.09 -10.87
C LYS A 93 -4.72 2.57 -9.43
N TYR A 94 -5.82 3.14 -8.95
CA TYR A 94 -5.94 3.62 -7.59
C TYR A 94 -7.08 2.91 -6.87
N ILE A 95 -6.82 2.48 -5.65
CA ILE A 95 -7.82 2.02 -4.70
C ILE A 95 -8.11 3.19 -3.76
N GLN A 96 -9.37 3.56 -3.64
CA GLN A 96 -9.82 4.58 -2.71
C GLN A 96 -10.51 3.89 -1.53
N VAL A 97 -9.97 4.07 -0.34
CA VAL A 97 -10.52 3.53 0.90
C VAL A 97 -11.02 4.70 1.76
N PRO A 98 -12.33 4.83 1.99
CA PRO A 98 -12.85 5.88 2.87
C PRO A 98 -12.33 5.72 4.30
N ILE A 99 -11.85 6.81 4.88
CA ILE A 99 -11.35 6.90 6.25
C ILE A 99 -12.42 7.54 7.13
N SER A 100 -12.55 7.04 8.35
CA SER A 100 -13.48 7.59 9.33
C SER A 100 -12.70 8.50 10.28
N ASP A 101 -12.93 9.80 10.17
CA ASP A 101 -12.38 10.79 11.11
C ASP A 101 -13.30 10.96 12.32
N ASN A 102 -12.73 11.09 13.51
CA ASN A 102 -13.49 11.38 14.73
C ASN A 102 -12.68 12.22 15.72
N ASP A 103 -13.37 12.98 16.57
CA ASP A 103 -12.74 13.95 17.49
C ASP A 103 -12.02 13.31 18.70
N ARG A 104 -12.00 11.98 18.81
CA ARG A 104 -11.26 11.28 19.87
C ARG A 104 -9.81 11.16 19.43
N TRP A 105 -8.91 11.49 20.34
CA TRP A 105 -7.51 11.18 20.16
C TRP A 105 -7.28 9.66 20.16
N ASP A 106 -6.67 9.15 19.09
CA ASP A 106 -6.25 7.77 18.98
C ASP A 106 -4.72 7.69 18.73
N ALA A 107 -4.11 6.58 19.17
CA ALA A 107 -2.74 6.29 18.76
C ALA A 107 -2.72 5.94 17.26
N THR A 108 -1.57 6.12 16.58
CA THR A 108 -1.45 5.74 15.16
C THR A 108 -1.96 4.32 14.91
N LEU A 109 -3.04 4.22 14.12
CA LEU A 109 -3.67 2.97 13.75
C LEU A 109 -3.18 2.48 12.39
N GLU A 110 -3.36 1.19 12.10
CA GLU A 110 -2.94 0.58 10.85
C GLU A 110 -4.00 -0.40 10.34
N PHE A 111 -4.25 -0.39 9.04
CA PHE A 111 -4.92 -1.47 8.32
C PHE A 111 -4.09 -1.84 7.08
N LYS A 112 -4.48 -2.92 6.37
CA LYS A 112 -3.81 -3.33 5.13
C LYS A 112 -4.76 -3.40 3.95
N VAL A 113 -4.21 -3.14 2.77
CA VAL A 113 -4.84 -3.43 1.47
C VAL A 113 -4.09 -4.61 0.84
N HIS A 114 -4.84 -5.58 0.36
CA HIS A 114 -4.32 -6.87 -0.10
C HIS A 114 -4.72 -7.14 -1.55
N LEU A 115 -3.77 -7.49 -2.40
CA LEU A 115 -4.02 -8.03 -3.74
C LEU A 115 -4.08 -9.57 -3.65
N HIS A 116 -5.10 -10.15 -4.27
CA HIS A 116 -5.31 -11.59 -4.24
C HIS A 116 -4.78 -12.25 -5.51
N ALA A 117 -4.08 -13.38 -5.34
CA ALA A 117 -3.59 -14.16 -6.47
C ALA A 117 -4.71 -14.88 -7.25
N HIS A 118 -5.91 -14.98 -6.67
CA HIS A 118 -7.08 -15.61 -7.30
C HIS A 118 -8.35 -14.79 -7.00
N PRO A 119 -9.15 -14.40 -8.01
CA PRO A 119 -8.84 -14.48 -9.44
C PRO A 119 -7.79 -13.42 -9.87
N LEU A 120 -6.75 -13.87 -10.58
CA LEU A 120 -5.76 -13.02 -11.26
C LEU A 120 -5.65 -13.46 -12.72
N VAL A 121 -5.74 -12.52 -13.64
CA VAL A 121 -5.75 -12.79 -15.08
C VAL A 121 -4.60 -12.08 -15.76
N ASN A 122 -3.83 -12.81 -16.58
CA ASN A 122 -2.73 -12.29 -17.41
C ASN A 122 -1.67 -11.50 -16.63
N ALA A 123 -1.39 -11.91 -15.40
CA ALA A 123 -0.32 -11.36 -14.58
C ALA A 123 0.05 -12.35 -13.47
N LYS A 124 1.14 -12.03 -12.77
CA LYS A 124 1.49 -12.57 -11.46
C LYS A 124 1.58 -11.41 -10.47
N LEU A 125 1.43 -11.71 -9.18
CA LEU A 125 1.74 -10.72 -8.15
C LEU A 125 3.26 -10.63 -7.93
N ASP A 126 3.72 -9.47 -7.49
CA ASP A 126 5.06 -9.35 -6.91
C ASP A 126 5.17 -10.17 -5.62
N SER A 127 6.37 -10.64 -5.29
CA SER A 127 6.60 -11.48 -4.10
C SER A 127 6.55 -10.73 -2.77
N GLY A 128 6.80 -9.42 -2.75
CA GLY A 128 6.86 -8.60 -1.54
C GLY A 128 5.83 -7.47 -1.49
N LEU A 129 5.35 -6.98 -2.64
CA LEU A 129 4.43 -5.84 -2.73
C LEU A 129 3.01 -6.24 -3.17
N TRP A 130 2.56 -7.44 -2.77
CA TRP A 130 1.18 -7.89 -2.93
C TRP A 130 0.23 -7.40 -1.82
N HIS A 131 0.77 -6.81 -0.76
CA HIS A 131 0.01 -6.07 0.24
C HIS A 131 0.68 -4.73 0.54
N ALA A 132 -0.13 -3.72 0.86
CA ALA A 132 0.33 -2.44 1.36
C ALA A 132 -0.30 -2.17 2.72
N ARG A 133 0.43 -1.47 3.58
CA ARG A 133 -0.07 -0.98 4.86
C ARG A 133 -0.53 0.46 4.69
N VAL A 134 -1.57 0.82 5.41
CA VAL A 134 -2.08 2.18 5.52
C VAL A 134 -2.05 2.53 7.00
N LYS A 135 -1.24 3.52 7.35
CA LYS A 135 -1.15 4.06 8.71
C LYS A 135 -1.96 5.34 8.79
N LEU A 136 -2.88 5.36 9.75
CA LEU A 136 -3.73 6.49 10.07
C LEU A 136 -3.03 7.32 11.14
N ILE A 137 -2.71 8.56 10.76
CA ILE A 137 -2.12 9.54 11.65
C ILE A 137 -3.25 10.38 12.22
N ASP A 138 -3.48 10.20 13.52
CA ASP A 138 -4.41 11.00 14.29
C ASP A 138 -4.09 12.49 14.15
N SER A 139 -5.14 13.27 13.92
CA SER A 139 -5.07 14.72 13.73
C SER A 139 -5.60 15.52 14.93
N SER A 140 -6.16 14.79 15.91
CA SER A 140 -6.82 15.29 17.10
C SER A 140 -5.82 15.70 18.18
N ALA A 141 -6.22 16.64 19.04
CA ALA A 141 -5.38 17.03 20.17
C ALA A 141 -5.48 16.01 21.31
N PHE A 142 -4.32 15.64 21.87
CA PHE A 142 -4.28 14.88 23.13
C PHE A 142 -4.64 15.79 24.33
N PRO A 143 -5.34 15.28 25.36
CA PRO A 143 -6.00 13.96 25.44
C PRO A 143 -7.38 13.93 24.79
N THR A 144 -7.98 15.11 24.56
CA THR A 144 -9.28 15.32 23.91
C THR A 144 -9.24 16.58 23.06
N GLY A 145 -10.12 16.69 22.06
CA GLY A 145 -10.27 17.89 21.21
C GLY A 145 -10.68 19.17 21.95
N THR A 146 -11.04 19.09 23.25
CA THR A 146 -11.55 20.20 24.07
C THR A 146 -10.65 21.44 24.06
N PHE A 147 -9.33 21.26 24.03
CA PHE A 147 -8.35 22.36 24.05
C PHE A 147 -7.64 22.57 22.71
N GLU A 148 -8.08 21.88 21.66
CA GLU A 148 -7.41 21.86 20.37
C GLU A 148 -7.24 23.27 19.77
N ALA A 149 -8.29 24.08 19.78
CA ALA A 149 -8.24 25.45 19.26
C ALA A 149 -7.20 26.32 19.99
N GLN A 150 -7.08 26.15 21.31
CA GLN A 150 -6.11 26.90 22.12
C GLN A 150 -4.67 26.42 21.86
N LEU A 151 -4.49 25.10 21.75
CA LEU A 151 -3.20 24.47 21.45
C LEU A 151 -2.71 24.80 20.03
N LYS A 152 -3.61 24.82 19.04
CA LYS A 152 -3.28 25.17 17.64
C LYS A 152 -3.03 26.68 17.46
N ALA A 153 -3.82 27.53 18.13
CA ALA A 153 -3.67 28.98 18.00
C ALA A 153 -2.40 29.53 18.66
N THR A 154 -1.92 28.91 19.74
CA THR A 154 -0.77 29.43 20.48
C THR A 154 0.19 28.34 20.96
N PRO A 155 0.96 27.70 20.06
CA PRO A 155 1.85 26.59 20.42
C PRO A 155 2.89 26.91 21.51
N SER A 156 3.32 28.17 21.58
CA SER A 156 4.28 28.68 22.57
C SER A 156 3.67 28.97 23.95
N LYS A 157 2.36 28.78 24.11
CA LYS A 157 1.62 29.12 25.34
C LYS A 157 0.82 27.95 25.92
N ILE A 158 1.33 26.73 25.78
CA ILE A 158 0.81 25.54 26.48
C ILE A 158 0.59 25.78 27.98
N ALA A 159 1.43 26.63 28.61
CA ALA A 159 1.31 27.01 30.01
C ALA A 159 0.04 27.82 30.37
N GLU A 160 -0.67 28.39 29.38
CA GLU A 160 -1.95 29.08 29.59
C GLU A 160 -3.13 28.10 29.71
N VAL A 161 -2.97 26.84 29.27
CA VAL A 161 -4.01 25.83 29.44
C VAL A 161 -4.05 25.40 30.91
N PRO A 162 -5.21 25.51 31.61
CA PRO A 162 -5.27 25.18 33.03
C PRO A 162 -4.89 23.72 33.30
N ALA A 163 -3.80 23.52 34.06
CA ALA A 163 -3.24 22.19 34.33
C ALA A 163 -4.27 21.22 34.96
N PHE A 164 -5.12 21.71 35.87
CA PHE A 164 -6.15 20.89 36.49
C PHE A 164 -7.25 20.48 35.50
N SER A 165 -7.60 21.34 34.55
CA SER A 165 -8.58 21.00 33.50
C SER A 165 -8.00 19.97 32.54
N LEU A 166 -6.73 20.11 32.13
CA LEU A 166 -6.03 19.08 31.35
C LEU A 166 -5.93 17.76 32.10
N LEU A 167 -5.60 17.78 33.39
CA LEU A 167 -5.56 16.58 34.22
C LEU A 167 -6.93 15.90 34.28
N ARG A 168 -8.01 16.68 34.41
CA ARG A 168 -9.37 16.16 34.40
C ARG A 168 -9.72 15.51 33.07
N GLU A 169 -9.40 16.14 31.93
CA GLU A 169 -9.61 15.55 30.61
C GLU A 169 -8.79 14.26 30.42
N TYR A 170 -7.53 14.25 30.87
CA TYR A 170 -6.67 13.06 30.84
C TYR A 170 -7.26 11.91 31.67
N VAL A 171 -7.72 12.19 32.90
CA VAL A 171 -8.36 11.19 33.76
C VAL A 171 -9.64 10.70 33.11
N GLY A 172 -10.44 11.60 32.54
CA GLY A 172 -11.67 11.25 31.80
C GLY A 172 -11.39 10.34 30.61
N PHE A 173 -10.38 10.66 29.81
CA PHE A 173 -9.91 9.86 28.68
C PHE A 173 -9.50 8.45 29.11
N ASN A 174 -8.64 8.33 30.14
CA ASN A 174 -8.19 7.02 30.63
C ASN A 174 -9.36 6.21 31.21
N LEU A 175 -10.24 6.84 31.97
CA LEU A 175 -11.44 6.18 32.48
C LEU A 175 -12.45 5.88 31.38
N ALA A 176 -12.36 6.41 30.16
CA ALA A 176 -13.24 6.00 29.07
C ALA A 176 -12.87 4.62 28.50
N ASP A 177 -11.61 4.21 28.66
CA ASP A 177 -11.12 2.89 28.25
C ASP A 177 -11.66 1.79 29.20
N PRO A 178 -12.45 0.82 28.70
CA PRO A 178 -12.93 -0.30 29.50
C PRO A 178 -11.82 -1.10 30.20
N ALA A 179 -10.63 -1.18 29.60
CA ALA A 179 -9.49 -1.92 30.17
C ALA A 179 -8.89 -1.23 31.42
N VAL A 180 -9.14 0.07 31.60
CA VAL A 180 -8.65 0.85 32.76
C VAL A 180 -9.65 0.85 33.91
N ARG A 181 -10.94 0.63 33.61
CA ARG A 181 -12.01 0.60 34.63
C ARG A 181 -12.02 -0.67 35.49
N SER A 182 -11.33 -1.74 35.07
CA SER A 182 -11.34 -3.06 35.71
C SER A 182 -10.40 -3.18 36.89
#